data_AF-A0A151JSK5-F1
#
_entry.id   AF-A0A151JSK5-F1
#
_cell.length_a   1.000
_cell.length_b   1.000
_cell.length_c   1.000
_cell.angle_alpha   90.00
_cell.angle_beta   90.00
_cell.angle_gamma   90.00
#
_symmetry.space_group_name_H-M   'P 1'
#
loop_
_entity.id
_entity.type
_entity.pdbx_description
1 polymer ?
#
loop_
_entity_poly.entity_id
_entity_poly.type
_entity_poly.pdbx_seq_one_letter_code
_entity_poly.pdbx_strand_id
1 'polypeptide(L)'
;MCGTNDILFKSELVSTKEILIINLISFSSDDGKLVKIPHKFSLRTVPTTKIIGIPSAPTLAFRYMDSNLHQITHRPIVRILERRYPLTVTGYKYLNIGINVKLPSYVTIILRDSHGKEIPLSPDIWRELLEQKHVILSLLQYDENNRGIRAPMYVGNLTLRFGRINNLPILRLEISTARLSMSKSTVLNIFNLEYYVNRLISSLTAMTDNVDKKFSRLLAIAFTVTKSANMLKTMYDDESFDRNDILDCELIALVFGEY
;
A
#
# COMPACT_ATOMS: atom_id res chain seq x y z
N MET A 1 -24.17 14.44 31.88
CA MET A 1 -25.14 13.63 31.12
C MET A 1 -24.51 13.34 29.77
N CYS A 2 -24.54 12.06 29.40
CA CYS A 2 -23.85 11.46 28.27
C CYS A 2 -24.53 11.83 26.93
N GLY A 3 -23.75 11.84 25.86
CA GLY A 3 -24.23 11.98 24.48
C GLY A 3 -23.12 11.62 23.49
N THR A 4 -22.51 10.45 23.66
CA THR A 4 -21.59 9.88 22.67
C THR A 4 -22.41 9.38 21.50
N ASN A 5 -22.32 10.04 20.35
CA ASN A 5 -23.00 9.60 19.14
C ASN A 5 -22.28 8.36 18.57
N ASP A 6 -22.76 7.18 18.94
CA ASP A 6 -22.29 5.92 18.38
C ASP A 6 -22.77 5.80 16.92
N ILE A 7 -21.83 5.63 15.99
CA ILE A 7 -22.13 5.34 14.58
C ILE A 7 -22.13 3.83 14.39
N LEU A 8 -23.29 3.28 14.08
CA LEU A 8 -23.48 1.83 13.87
C LEU A 8 -23.45 1.54 12.35
N PHE A 9 -22.63 0.57 11.94
CA PHE A 9 -22.59 0.09 10.56
C PHE A 9 -23.32 -1.25 10.45
N LYS A 10 -24.33 -1.32 9.58
CA LYS A 10 -24.99 -2.58 9.23
C LYS A 10 -24.57 -2.99 7.82
N SER A 11 -24.10 -4.23 7.67
CA SER A 11 -23.77 -4.81 6.37
C SER A 11 -24.98 -5.57 5.82
N GLU A 12 -25.36 -5.26 4.58
CA GLU A 12 -26.29 -6.07 3.80
C GLU A 12 -25.53 -6.69 2.62
N LEU A 13 -25.65 -8.01 2.48
CA LEU A 13 -24.91 -8.81 1.53
C LEU A 13 -25.87 -9.25 0.42
N VAL A 14 -25.67 -8.72 -0.78
CA VAL A 14 -26.44 -9.13 -1.96
C VAL A 14 -25.51 -9.94 -2.86
N SER A 15 -25.80 -11.23 -2.98
CA SER A 15 -25.07 -12.14 -3.87
C SER A 15 -25.78 -12.20 -5.22
N THR A 16 -25.06 -11.82 -6.28
CA THR A 16 -25.40 -12.20 -7.65
C THR A 16 -24.29 -13.10 -8.16
N LYS A 17 -24.58 -13.99 -9.12
CA LYS A 17 -23.79 -15.18 -9.47
C LYS A 17 -22.28 -14.96 -9.73
N GLU A 18 -21.81 -13.72 -9.87
CA GLU A 18 -20.38 -13.41 -10.07
C GLU A 18 -19.87 -12.24 -9.22
N ILE A 19 -20.72 -11.52 -8.47
CA ILE A 19 -20.34 -10.30 -7.75
C ILE A 19 -21.01 -10.26 -6.38
N LEU A 20 -20.18 -10.01 -5.36
CA LEU A 20 -20.62 -9.78 -3.99
C LEU A 20 -20.64 -8.27 -3.73
N ILE A 21 -21.85 -7.72 -3.56
CA ILE A 21 -22.04 -6.29 -3.28
C ILE A 21 -22.27 -6.12 -1.78
N ILE A 22 -21.33 -5.45 -1.11
CA ILE A 22 -21.46 -5.08 0.30
C ILE A 22 -22.02 -3.66 0.35
N ASN A 23 -23.28 -3.54 0.76
CA ASN A 23 -23.88 -2.24 1.05
C ASN A 23 -23.62 -1.92 2.53
N LEU A 24 -22.80 -0.90 2.79
CA LEU A 24 -22.63 -0.35 4.13
C LEU A 24 -23.67 0.76 4.31
N ILE A 25 -24.56 0.59 5.28
CA ILE A 25 -25.53 1.61 5.67
C ILE A 25 -25.12 2.12 7.06
N SER A 26 -24.86 3.41 7.15
CA SER A 26 -24.54 4.08 8.40
C SER A 26 -25.81 4.57 9.11
N PHE A 27 -25.84 4.35 10.41
CA PHE A 27 -26.90 4.83 11.30
C PHE A 27 -26.26 5.70 12.38
N SER A 28 -26.91 6.82 12.68
CA SER A 28 -26.65 7.60 13.89
C SER A 28 -27.68 7.23 14.94
N SER A 29 -27.25 7.08 16.19
CA SER A 29 -28.17 6.99 17.33
C SER A 29 -28.42 8.40 17.86
N ASP A 30 -29.66 8.88 17.74
CA ASP A 30 -30.12 10.14 18.34
C ASP A 30 -31.32 9.82 19.24
N ASP A 31 -31.22 10.13 20.54
CA ASP A 31 -32.21 9.81 21.58
C ASP A 31 -32.75 8.36 21.56
N GLY A 32 -31.86 7.39 21.28
CA GLY A 32 -32.18 5.96 21.25
C GLY A 32 -32.96 5.51 20.01
N LYS A 33 -33.17 6.39 19.02
CA LYS A 33 -33.71 6.03 17.69
C LYS A 33 -32.59 5.99 16.65
N LEU A 34 -32.53 4.89 15.91
CA LEU A 34 -31.60 4.72 14.80
C LEU A 34 -32.09 5.53 13.59
N VAL A 35 -31.35 6.58 13.23
CA VAL A 35 -31.62 7.42 12.05
C VAL A 35 -30.60 7.10 10.97
N LYS A 36 -31.08 6.70 9.78
CA LYS A 36 -30.23 6.37 8.63
C LYS A 36 -29.60 7.64 8.05
N ILE A 37 -28.28 7.64 7.89
CA ILE A 37 -27.55 8.77 7.28
C ILE A 37 -27.55 8.58 5.75
N PRO A 38 -27.92 9.59 4.94
CA PRO A 38 -28.09 9.42 3.49
C PRO A 38 -26.78 9.41 2.68
N HIS A 39 -25.66 8.97 3.26
CA HIS A 39 -24.40 8.81 2.52
C HIS A 39 -24.13 7.35 2.16
N LYS A 40 -24.24 7.05 0.87
CA LYS A 40 -24.02 5.72 0.29
C LYS A 40 -22.56 5.60 -0.15
N PHE A 41 -21.76 4.85 0.60
CA PHE A 41 -20.40 4.50 0.20
C PHE A 41 -20.44 3.22 -0.64
N SER A 42 -19.90 3.26 -1.86
CA SER A 42 -19.74 2.08 -2.70
C SER A 42 -18.29 1.64 -2.67
N LEU A 43 -17.98 0.56 -1.95
CA LEU A 43 -16.70 -0.12 -2.11
C LEU A 43 -16.71 -0.80 -3.49
N ARG A 44 -15.65 -0.63 -4.29
CA ARG A 44 -15.57 -1.22 -5.62
C ARG A 44 -15.51 -2.75 -5.52
N THR A 45 -16.14 -3.38 -6.50
CA THR A 45 -16.31 -4.82 -6.70
C THR A 45 -15.02 -5.62 -6.54
N VAL A 46 -15.06 -6.67 -5.71
CA VAL A 46 -14.01 -7.69 -5.60
C VAL A 46 -14.40 -8.90 -6.47
N PRO A 47 -13.52 -9.41 -7.35
CA PRO A 47 -13.79 -10.64 -8.11
C PRO A 47 -13.96 -11.83 -7.16
N THR A 48 -14.99 -12.66 -7.39
CA THR A 48 -15.35 -13.83 -6.57
C THR A 48 -14.38 -15.01 -6.64
N THR A 49 -13.24 -14.89 -7.33
CA THR A 49 -12.27 -15.98 -7.51
C THR A 49 -11.16 -16.07 -6.46
N LYS A 50 -11.31 -15.42 -5.30
CA LYS A 50 -10.42 -15.59 -4.14
C LYS A 50 -11.17 -15.76 -2.81
N ILE A 51 -12.19 -16.62 -2.79
CA ILE A 51 -12.68 -17.16 -1.52
C ILE A 51 -12.03 -18.54 -1.35
N ILE A 52 -10.78 -18.54 -0.88
CA ILE A 52 -10.16 -19.76 -0.35
C ILE A 52 -10.79 -19.99 1.02
N GLY A 53 -11.26 -21.22 1.23
CA GLY A 53 -12.12 -21.60 2.34
C GLY A 53 -11.58 -21.20 3.72
N ILE A 54 -12.53 -20.86 4.60
CA ILE A 54 -12.31 -20.76 6.04
C ILE A 54 -11.62 -22.06 6.49
N PRO A 55 -10.41 -22.01 7.09
CA PRO A 55 -9.84 -23.18 7.69
C PRO A 55 -10.74 -23.56 8.87
N SER A 56 -11.31 -24.75 8.82
CA SER A 56 -12.04 -25.35 9.94
C SER A 56 -11.05 -25.82 11.02
N ALA A 57 -10.26 -24.90 11.58
CA ALA A 57 -9.64 -25.00 12.91
C ALA A 57 -8.62 -23.87 13.11
N PRO A 58 -8.65 -23.16 14.25
CA PRO A 58 -7.59 -22.27 14.72
C PRO A 58 -6.35 -23.06 15.17
N THR A 59 -5.92 -24.06 14.41
CA THR A 59 -4.78 -24.93 14.72
C THR A 59 -3.82 -25.02 13.53
N LEU A 60 -4.32 -24.78 12.30
CA LEU A 60 -3.50 -24.72 11.08
C LEU A 60 -2.79 -23.36 10.92
N ALA A 61 -3.45 -22.25 11.26
CA ALA A 61 -2.82 -20.91 11.29
C ALA A 61 -1.67 -20.80 12.32
N PHE A 62 -1.63 -21.71 13.31
CA PHE A 62 -0.73 -21.61 14.46
C PHE A 62 0.52 -22.49 14.36
N ARG A 63 0.47 -23.64 13.68
CA ARG A 63 1.70 -24.35 13.26
C ARG A 63 2.53 -23.54 12.27
N TYR A 64 1.90 -22.56 11.61
CA TYR A 64 2.55 -21.60 10.74
C TYR A 64 3.36 -20.55 11.51
N MET A 65 3.06 -20.29 12.79
CA MET A 65 3.66 -19.18 13.56
C MET A 65 5.04 -19.48 14.20
N ASP A 66 5.32 -20.71 14.64
CA ASP A 66 6.70 -21.09 15.07
C ASP A 66 7.70 -21.00 13.90
N SER A 67 7.21 -21.23 12.67
CA SER A 67 7.96 -21.00 11.45
C SER A 67 7.97 -19.51 11.04
N ASN A 68 7.00 -18.69 11.49
CA ASN A 68 6.88 -17.28 11.10
C ASN A 68 7.79 -16.32 11.84
N LEU A 69 8.34 -16.65 13.00
CA LEU A 69 9.40 -15.78 13.54
C LEU A 69 10.60 -15.71 12.58
N HIS A 70 10.86 -16.82 11.86
CA HIS A 70 11.78 -16.91 10.74
C HIS A 70 11.18 -16.51 9.37
N GLN A 71 9.85 -16.37 9.20
CA GLN A 71 9.23 -15.88 7.95
C GLN A 71 8.80 -14.40 8.00
N ILE A 72 8.65 -13.75 9.16
CA ILE A 72 8.47 -12.29 9.27
C ILE A 72 9.72 -11.59 8.72
N THR A 73 10.89 -12.20 8.86
CA THR A 73 12.15 -11.78 8.24
C THR A 73 12.27 -12.13 6.75
N HIS A 74 11.42 -13.02 6.21
CA HIS A 74 11.47 -13.52 4.82
C HIS A 74 10.18 -13.27 3.99
N ARG A 75 9.19 -12.56 4.53
CA ARG A 75 7.94 -12.24 3.82
C ARG A 75 8.18 -11.20 2.70
N PRO A 76 7.40 -11.25 1.61
CA PRO A 76 7.41 -10.19 0.59
C PRO A 76 7.10 -8.85 1.26
N ILE A 77 7.81 -7.79 0.86
CA ILE A 77 7.76 -6.43 1.42
C ILE A 77 6.38 -6.08 2.00
N VAL A 78 6.33 -6.07 3.33
CA VAL A 78 5.12 -5.86 4.12
C VAL A 78 5.04 -4.37 4.48
N ARG A 79 4.01 -3.67 3.97
CA ARG A 79 3.87 -2.21 4.11
C ARG A 79 2.61 -1.85 4.87
N ILE A 80 2.74 -0.94 5.83
CA ILE A 80 1.62 -0.29 6.53
C ILE A 80 1.43 1.14 6.04
N LEU A 81 0.25 1.71 6.28
CA LEU A 81 -0.09 3.09 5.93
C LEU A 81 0.15 3.42 4.44
N GLU A 82 -0.14 2.44 3.57
CA GLU A 82 0.14 2.57 2.14
C GLU A 82 -0.84 3.54 1.45
N ARG A 83 -0.30 4.57 0.80
CA ARG A 83 -1.03 5.48 -0.07
C ARG A 83 -0.73 5.17 -1.53
N ARG A 84 -1.79 4.93 -2.31
CA ARG A 84 -1.73 4.69 -3.75
C ARG A 84 -2.20 5.91 -4.54
N TYR A 85 -1.36 6.38 -5.48
CA TYR A 85 -1.69 7.41 -6.45
C TYR A 85 -1.82 6.82 -7.85
N PRO A 86 -3.01 6.83 -8.48
CA PRO A 86 -3.16 6.38 -9.86
C PRO A 86 -2.42 7.34 -10.80
N LEU A 87 -1.59 6.79 -11.69
CA LEU A 87 -0.82 7.55 -12.68
C LEU A 87 -1.52 7.57 -14.05
N THR A 88 -2.63 6.85 -14.17
CA THR A 88 -3.41 6.65 -15.40
C THR A 88 -4.89 6.65 -15.05
N VAL A 89 -5.75 7.05 -16.00
CA VAL A 89 -7.21 7.11 -15.80
C VAL A 89 -7.78 5.76 -15.37
N THR A 90 -7.30 4.69 -15.98
CA THR A 90 -7.72 3.31 -15.68
C THR A 90 -7.02 2.72 -14.45
N GLY A 91 -6.07 3.44 -13.83
CA GLY A 91 -5.39 3.01 -12.60
C GLY A 91 -4.45 1.81 -12.75
N TYR A 92 -4.17 1.36 -13.97
CA TYR A 92 -3.29 0.21 -14.26
C TYR A 92 -1.81 0.52 -14.00
N LYS A 93 -1.45 1.79 -13.84
CA LYS A 93 -0.17 2.22 -13.28
C LYS A 93 -0.39 3.15 -12.12
N TYR A 94 0.42 3.00 -11.09
CA TYR A 94 0.24 3.70 -9.85
C TYR A 94 1.55 3.82 -9.07
N LEU A 95 1.65 4.86 -8.25
CA LEU A 95 2.74 5.09 -7.31
C LEU A 95 2.24 4.73 -5.91
N ASN A 96 2.92 3.80 -5.25
CA ASN A 96 2.65 3.42 -3.86
C ASN A 96 3.71 4.00 -2.95
N ILE A 97 3.28 4.54 -1.81
CA ILE A 97 4.15 5.05 -0.76
C ILE A 97 3.65 4.50 0.57
N GLY A 98 4.51 3.90 1.37
CA GLY A 98 4.13 3.34 2.67
C GLY A 98 5.36 3.01 3.50
N ILE A 99 5.16 2.56 4.74
CA ILE A 99 6.25 2.20 5.66
C ILE A 99 6.49 0.70 5.55
N ASN A 100 7.71 0.31 5.18
CA ASN A 100 8.16 -1.07 5.31
C ASN A 100 8.51 -1.32 6.78
N VAL A 101 7.79 -2.25 7.39
CA VAL A 101 7.98 -2.63 8.79
C VAL A 101 9.10 -3.67 8.85
N LYS A 102 10.32 -3.17 8.97
CA LYS A 102 11.54 -3.89 9.33
C LYS A 102 12.15 -3.14 10.51
N LEU A 103 13.05 -3.72 11.30
CA LEU A 103 13.83 -2.95 12.26
C LEU A 103 15.21 -2.61 11.64
N PRO A 104 15.55 -1.33 11.41
CA PRO A 104 14.70 -0.13 11.52
C PRO A 104 13.71 0.02 10.36
N SER A 105 12.56 0.65 10.64
CA SER A 105 11.48 0.83 9.66
C SER A 105 11.83 1.97 8.71
N TYR A 106 11.37 1.88 7.47
CA TYR A 106 11.69 2.91 6.48
C TYR A 106 10.56 3.09 5.46
N VAL A 107 10.48 4.31 4.92
CA VAL A 107 9.53 4.66 3.86
C VAL A 107 9.97 4.05 2.54
N THR A 108 9.00 3.48 1.82
CA THR A 108 9.20 2.92 0.47
C THR A 108 8.39 3.72 -0.54
N ILE A 109 8.96 3.94 -1.72
CA ILE A 109 8.31 4.56 -2.87
C ILE A 109 8.40 3.55 -4.02
N ILE A 110 7.28 3.13 -4.60
CA ILE A 110 7.28 2.07 -5.60
C ILE A 110 6.34 2.41 -6.75
N LEU A 111 6.88 2.40 -7.96
CA LEU A 111 6.10 2.42 -9.19
C LEU A 111 5.63 1.02 -9.53
N ARG A 112 4.33 0.86 -9.74
CA ARG A 112 3.70 -0.42 -10.01
C ARG A 112 2.80 -0.39 -11.24
N ASP A 113 2.62 -1.56 -11.83
CA ASP A 113 1.52 -1.82 -12.76
C ASP A 113 0.58 -2.95 -12.31
N SER A 114 -0.54 -3.07 -13.01
CA SER A 114 -1.55 -4.11 -12.78
C SER A 114 -1.06 -5.53 -13.03
N HIS A 115 0.14 -5.72 -13.59
CA HIS A 115 0.74 -7.03 -13.81
C HIS A 115 1.73 -7.41 -12.70
N GLY A 116 1.78 -6.63 -11.61
CA GLY A 116 2.63 -6.90 -10.46
C GLY A 116 4.10 -6.53 -10.70
N LYS A 117 4.43 -5.78 -11.76
CA LYS A 117 5.80 -5.28 -11.93
C LYS A 117 6.03 -4.11 -11.00
N GLU A 118 7.18 -4.11 -10.34
CA GLU A 118 7.53 -3.11 -9.33
C GLU A 118 8.89 -2.50 -9.64
N ILE A 119 8.96 -1.18 -9.60
CA ILE A 119 10.22 -0.43 -9.62
C ILE A 119 10.28 0.36 -8.31
N PRO A 120 11.02 -0.12 -7.31
CA PRO A 120 11.30 0.65 -6.12
C PRO A 120 12.16 1.87 -6.48
N LEU A 121 11.80 3.00 -5.90
CA LEU A 121 12.55 4.25 -5.96
C LEU A 121 13.04 4.52 -4.55
N SER A 122 14.35 4.51 -4.32
CA SER A 122 14.86 5.05 -3.06
C SER A 122 14.56 6.55 -2.98
N PRO A 123 14.55 7.16 -1.79
CA PRO A 123 14.39 8.61 -1.66
C PRO A 123 15.39 9.41 -2.52
N ASP A 124 16.61 8.88 -2.70
CA ASP A 124 17.63 9.49 -3.56
C ASP A 124 17.28 9.39 -5.04
N ILE A 125 16.87 8.20 -5.51
CA ILE A 125 16.44 8.01 -6.90
C ILE A 125 15.21 8.88 -7.22
N TRP A 126 14.26 8.97 -6.28
CA TRP A 126 13.10 9.83 -6.42
C TRP A 126 13.51 11.31 -6.57
N ARG A 127 14.40 11.80 -5.70
CA ARG A 127 14.91 13.18 -5.76
C ARG A 127 15.64 13.47 -7.07
N GLU A 128 16.58 12.62 -7.46
CA GLU A 128 17.35 12.78 -8.70
C GLU A 128 16.44 12.71 -9.95
N LEU A 129 15.41 11.85 -9.94
CA LEU A 129 14.40 11.80 -11.00
C LEU A 129 13.64 13.13 -11.14
N LEU A 130 13.32 13.80 -10.02
CA LEU A 130 12.66 15.11 -10.01
C LEU A 130 13.59 16.23 -10.50
N GLU A 131 14.86 16.22 -10.10
CA GLU A 131 15.87 17.17 -10.58
C GLU A 131 16.03 17.09 -12.12
N GLN A 132 15.92 15.88 -12.66
CA GLN A 132 16.02 15.62 -14.10
C GLN A 132 14.72 15.82 -14.88
N LYS A 133 13.64 16.32 -14.26
CA LYS A 133 12.31 16.43 -14.90
C LYS A 133 12.34 17.16 -16.23
N HIS A 134 13.04 18.28 -16.32
CA HIS A 134 13.09 19.10 -17.54
C HIS A 134 13.82 18.37 -18.67
N VAL A 135 14.89 17.65 -18.34
CA VAL A 135 15.65 16.82 -19.29
C VAL A 135 14.80 15.65 -19.75
N ILE A 136 14.17 14.91 -18.85
CA ILE A 136 13.32 13.77 -19.18
C ILE A 136 12.16 14.21 -20.09
N LEU A 137 11.50 15.33 -19.77
CA LEU A 137 10.38 15.83 -20.56
C LEU A 137 10.82 16.35 -21.94
N SER A 138 12.00 16.97 -22.06
CA SER A 138 12.53 17.40 -23.36
C SER A 138 12.90 16.22 -24.24
N LEU A 139 13.49 15.16 -23.64
CA LEU A 139 13.81 13.92 -24.36
C LEU A 139 12.54 13.17 -24.82
N LEU A 140 11.41 13.37 -24.13
CA LEU A 140 10.08 12.84 -24.52
C LEU A 140 9.33 13.69 -25.55
N GLN A 141 9.76 14.93 -25.83
CA GLN A 141 9.09 15.85 -26.77
C GLN A 141 9.56 15.71 -28.23
N TYR A 142 10.72 15.12 -28.46
CA TYR A 142 11.48 15.30 -29.70
C TYR A 142 10.96 14.48 -30.92
N ASP A 143 11.17 15.04 -32.10
CA ASP A 143 10.51 14.84 -33.40
C ASP A 143 10.65 13.44 -34.08
N GLU A 144 9.76 13.16 -35.03
CA GLU A 144 9.60 11.95 -35.85
C GLU A 144 10.79 11.67 -36.80
N ASN A 145 11.57 12.70 -37.12
CA ASN A 145 12.65 12.65 -38.11
C ASN A 145 13.95 12.00 -37.61
N ASN A 146 14.08 11.79 -36.29
CA ASN A 146 15.30 11.26 -35.68
C ASN A 146 15.01 9.89 -35.07
N ARG A 147 15.00 8.87 -35.93
CA ARG A 147 14.73 7.45 -35.58
C ARG A 147 15.88 6.78 -34.83
N GLY A 148 16.90 7.53 -34.44
CA GLY A 148 18.06 7.03 -33.71
C GLY A 148 17.68 6.51 -32.33
N ILE A 149 18.27 5.38 -31.94
CA ILE A 149 18.21 4.86 -30.57
C ILE A 149 18.88 5.90 -29.67
N ARG A 150 18.13 6.46 -28.71
CA ARG A 150 18.72 7.38 -27.72
C ARG A 150 19.60 6.61 -26.75
N ALA A 151 20.72 7.24 -26.39
CA ALA A 151 21.53 6.78 -25.28
C ALA A 151 20.66 6.69 -24.01
N PRO A 152 20.78 5.61 -23.22
CA PRO A 152 20.14 5.52 -21.92
C PRO A 152 20.62 6.65 -21.01
N MET A 153 19.72 7.11 -20.16
CA MET A 153 20.03 7.97 -19.03
C MET A 153 20.02 7.14 -17.74
N TYR A 154 20.85 7.50 -16.77
CA TYR A 154 20.95 6.80 -15.50
C TYR A 154 20.58 7.73 -14.34
N VAL A 155 19.84 7.20 -13.38
CA VAL A 155 19.44 7.87 -12.13
C VAL A 155 19.65 6.84 -11.01
N GLY A 156 20.76 6.94 -10.28
CA GLY A 156 21.23 5.86 -9.41
C GLY A 156 21.34 4.51 -10.15
N ASN A 157 20.62 3.48 -9.69
CA ASN A 157 20.54 2.17 -10.35
C ASN A 157 19.41 2.05 -11.39
N LEU A 158 18.66 3.13 -11.63
CA LEU A 158 17.53 3.18 -12.55
C LEU A 158 18.03 3.59 -13.94
N THR A 159 17.79 2.73 -14.93
CA THR A 159 18.06 3.04 -16.34
C THR A 159 16.80 3.57 -17.00
N LEU A 160 16.91 4.74 -17.62
CA LEU A 160 15.86 5.42 -18.36
C LEU A 160 16.13 5.26 -19.86
N ARG A 161 15.26 4.54 -20.56
CA ARG A 161 15.28 4.39 -22.02
C ARG A 161 14.13 5.14 -22.65
N PHE A 162 14.43 5.89 -23.70
CA PHE A 162 13.45 6.66 -24.45
C PHE A 162 13.15 5.94 -25.75
N GLY A 163 11.88 5.84 -26.12
CA GLY A 163 11.47 5.16 -27.34
C GLY A 163 10.07 5.54 -27.79
N ARG A 164 9.54 4.78 -28.74
CA ARG A 164 8.19 4.94 -29.27
C ARG A 164 7.46 3.61 -29.33
N ILE A 165 6.15 3.64 -29.08
CA ILE A 165 5.21 2.55 -29.39
C ILE A 165 4.07 3.17 -30.18
N ASN A 166 3.82 2.69 -31.39
CA ASN A 166 2.80 3.24 -32.30
C ASN A 166 2.93 4.78 -32.45
N ASN A 167 4.15 5.25 -32.73
CA ASN A 167 4.55 6.67 -32.78
C ASN A 167 4.42 7.48 -31.48
N LEU A 168 3.82 6.93 -30.42
CA LEU A 168 3.69 7.62 -29.14
C LEU A 168 4.99 7.54 -28.32
N PRO A 169 5.47 8.66 -27.75
CA PRO A 169 6.67 8.68 -26.93
C PRO A 169 6.46 7.90 -25.63
N ILE A 170 7.42 7.03 -25.34
CA ILE A 170 7.45 6.22 -24.12
C ILE A 170 8.75 6.42 -23.37
N LEU A 171 8.65 6.45 -22.05
CA LEU A 171 9.76 6.25 -21.14
C LEU A 171 9.70 4.81 -20.63
N ARG A 172 10.82 4.11 -20.70
CA ARG A 172 10.97 2.81 -20.06
C ARG A 172 11.98 2.94 -18.93
N LEU A 173 11.52 2.60 -17.74
CA LEU A 173 12.30 2.49 -16.52
C LEU A 173 12.75 1.03 -16.39
N GLU A 174 14.04 0.80 -16.15
CA GLU A 174 14.63 -0.52 -16.01
C GLU A 174 15.55 -0.58 -14.80
N ILE A 175 15.40 -1.64 -14.01
CA ILE A 175 16.36 -2.11 -13.01
C ILE A 175 16.73 -3.55 -13.36
N SER A 176 17.72 -4.13 -12.66
CA SER A 176 18.18 -5.50 -12.95
C SER A 176 17.08 -6.57 -12.93
N THR A 177 16.02 -6.36 -12.14
CA THR A 177 14.93 -7.34 -11.91
C THR A 177 13.60 -6.98 -12.59
N ALA A 178 13.41 -5.74 -13.05
CA ALA A 178 12.11 -5.26 -13.51
C ALA A 178 12.21 -4.16 -14.55
N ARG A 179 11.17 -4.07 -15.39
CA ARG A 179 11.02 -3.02 -16.41
C ARG A 179 9.59 -2.51 -16.50
N LEU A 180 9.42 -1.20 -16.56
CA LEU A 180 8.12 -0.53 -16.64
C LEU A 180 8.16 0.50 -17.78
N SER A 181 7.30 0.33 -18.77
CA SER A 181 7.13 1.31 -19.86
C SER A 181 5.91 2.18 -19.57
N MET A 182 6.01 3.48 -19.83
CA MET A 182 4.99 4.47 -19.51
C MET A 182 4.94 5.58 -20.55
N SER A 183 3.74 6.14 -20.77
CA SER A 183 3.54 7.23 -21.72
C SER A 183 4.04 8.56 -21.16
N LYS A 184 4.27 9.55 -22.03
CA LYS A 184 4.56 10.93 -21.61
C LYS A 184 3.53 11.48 -20.61
N SER A 185 2.23 11.21 -20.81
CA SER A 185 1.18 11.67 -19.88
C SER A 185 1.32 11.05 -18.49
N THR A 186 1.69 9.77 -18.42
CA THR A 186 1.94 9.07 -17.16
C THR A 186 3.18 9.63 -16.45
N VAL A 187 4.23 9.99 -17.20
CA VAL A 187 5.44 10.63 -16.65
C VAL A 187 5.10 12.01 -16.06
N LEU A 188 4.30 12.80 -16.78
CA LEU A 188 3.82 14.09 -16.26
C LEU A 188 3.02 13.92 -14.97
N ASN A 189 2.15 12.90 -14.88
CA ASN A 189 1.40 12.62 -13.66
C ASN A 189 2.32 12.29 -12.47
N ILE A 190 3.45 11.61 -12.67
CA ILE A 190 4.43 11.40 -11.59
C ILE A 190 4.97 12.75 -11.10
N PHE A 191 5.42 13.62 -12.01
CA PHE A 191 6.00 14.91 -11.63
C PHE A 191 4.97 15.86 -11.00
N ASN A 192 3.71 15.81 -11.42
CA ASN A 192 2.64 16.59 -10.79
C ASN A 192 2.36 16.17 -9.34
N LEU A 193 2.78 14.96 -8.93
CA LEU A 193 2.65 14.48 -7.57
C LEU A 193 3.84 14.87 -6.66
N GLU A 194 4.86 15.55 -7.19
CA GLU A 194 6.10 15.93 -6.49
C GLU A 194 5.85 16.45 -5.07
N TYR A 195 5.04 17.49 -4.93
CA TYR A 195 4.73 18.11 -3.63
C TYR A 195 4.04 17.13 -2.66
N TYR A 196 3.02 16.41 -3.13
CA TYR A 196 2.24 15.47 -2.31
C TYR A 196 3.07 14.28 -1.85
N VAL A 197 3.91 13.75 -2.74
CA VAL A 197 4.80 12.63 -2.45
C VAL A 197 5.85 13.04 -1.44
N ASN A 198 6.52 14.18 -1.63
CA ASN A 198 7.55 14.66 -0.70
C ASN A 198 6.96 14.91 0.70
N ARG A 199 5.78 15.55 0.78
CA ARG A 199 5.09 15.78 2.05
C ARG A 199 4.71 14.46 2.73
N LEU A 200 4.23 13.48 1.98
CA LEU A 200 3.88 12.17 2.53
C LEU A 200 5.12 11.41 3.01
N ILE A 201 6.22 11.43 2.27
CA ILE A 201 7.49 10.83 2.69
C ILE A 201 7.94 11.44 4.02
N SER A 202 7.97 12.77 4.14
CA SER A 202 8.35 13.42 5.40
C SER A 202 7.44 13.03 6.56
N SER A 203 6.12 12.99 6.33
CA SER A 203 5.15 12.58 7.35
C SER A 203 5.35 11.13 7.80
N LEU A 204 5.55 10.21 6.87
CA LEU A 204 5.74 8.79 7.20
C LEU A 204 7.11 8.54 7.85
N THR A 205 8.16 9.24 7.40
CA THR A 205 9.49 9.18 8.03
C THR A 205 9.44 9.66 9.48
N ALA A 206 8.69 10.72 9.78
CA ALA A 206 8.53 11.18 11.17
C ALA A 206 7.83 10.15 12.08
N MET A 207 7.13 9.16 11.49
CA MET A 207 6.43 8.11 12.22
C MET A 207 7.27 6.83 12.40
N THR A 208 8.39 6.65 11.68
CA THR A 208 9.13 5.37 11.67
C THR A 208 9.64 4.97 13.06
N ASP A 209 10.10 5.92 13.87
CA ASP A 209 10.55 5.63 15.23
C ASP A 209 9.41 5.12 16.13
N ASN A 210 8.18 5.63 15.92
CA ASN A 210 7.01 5.16 16.67
C ASN A 210 6.58 3.78 16.19
N VAL A 211 6.64 3.53 14.88
CA VAL A 211 6.43 2.20 14.29
C VAL A 211 7.43 1.21 14.85
N ASP A 212 8.72 1.55 14.90
CA ASP A 212 9.78 0.69 15.44
C ASP A 212 9.58 0.37 16.92
N LYS A 213 9.19 1.36 17.72
CA LYS A 213 8.87 1.16 19.15
C LYS A 213 7.68 0.22 19.33
N LYS A 214 6.57 0.46 18.64
CA LYS A 214 5.36 -0.37 18.72
C LYS A 214 5.59 -1.78 18.18
N PHE A 215 6.29 -1.89 17.06
CA PHE A 215 6.63 -3.19 16.46
C PHE A 215 7.59 -3.99 17.34
N SER A 216 8.62 -3.37 17.93
CA SER A 216 9.53 -4.04 18.87
C SER A 216 8.80 -4.56 20.11
N ARG A 217 7.83 -3.80 20.62
CA ARG A 217 6.97 -4.24 21.74
C ARG A 217 6.11 -5.43 21.35
N LEU A 218 5.47 -5.36 20.18
CA LEU A 218 4.67 -6.45 19.65
C LEU A 218 5.51 -7.73 19.52
N LEU A 219 6.74 -7.62 19.01
CA LEU A 219 7.68 -8.74 18.97
C LEU A 219 8.00 -9.26 20.38
N ALA A 220 8.30 -8.39 21.34
CA ALA A 220 8.60 -8.78 22.72
C ALA A 220 7.44 -9.55 23.38
N ILE A 221 6.19 -9.11 23.19
CA ILE A 221 4.99 -9.82 23.66
C ILE A 221 4.87 -11.17 22.95
N ALA A 222 5.09 -11.19 21.63
CA ALA A 222 5.04 -12.45 20.87
C ALA A 222 6.06 -13.48 21.38
N PHE A 223 7.23 -13.04 21.86
CA PHE A 223 8.23 -13.92 22.45
C PHE A 223 7.88 -14.49 23.84
N THR A 224 7.03 -13.81 24.62
CA THR A 224 6.65 -14.28 25.97
C THR A 224 5.46 -15.23 25.96
N VAL A 225 4.66 -15.23 24.89
CA VAL A 225 3.47 -16.07 24.77
C VAL A 225 3.85 -17.49 24.35
N THR A 226 3.80 -18.43 25.31
CA THR A 226 4.08 -19.86 25.10
C THR A 226 2.98 -20.62 24.34
N LYS A 227 1.75 -20.10 24.32
CA LYS A 227 0.62 -20.67 23.56
C LYS A 227 0.13 -19.66 22.56
N SER A 228 0.44 -19.91 21.29
CA SER A 228 0.10 -19.02 20.18
C SER A 228 -1.40 -18.70 20.08
N ALA A 229 -2.30 -19.59 20.52
CA ALA A 229 -3.75 -19.35 20.60
C ALA A 229 -4.15 -18.17 21.51
N ASN A 230 -3.30 -17.78 22.46
CA ASN A 230 -3.55 -16.64 23.35
C ASN A 230 -2.90 -15.35 22.85
N MET A 231 -2.05 -15.40 21.81
CA MET A 231 -1.18 -14.27 21.45
C MET A 231 -1.96 -13.00 21.07
N LEU A 232 -2.97 -13.12 20.20
CA LEU A 232 -3.85 -12.00 19.84
C LEU A 232 -4.55 -11.41 21.06
N LYS A 233 -5.09 -12.29 21.92
CA LYS A 233 -5.75 -11.86 23.15
C LYS A 233 -4.78 -11.14 24.09
N THR A 234 -3.59 -11.70 24.29
CA THR A 234 -2.54 -11.08 25.11
C THR A 234 -2.09 -9.74 24.55
N MET A 235 -2.08 -9.55 23.22
CA MET A 235 -1.78 -8.25 22.62
C MET A 235 -2.90 -7.22 22.78
N TYR A 236 -4.17 -7.64 22.69
CA TYR A 236 -5.31 -6.75 22.93
C TYR A 236 -5.47 -6.39 24.41
N ASP A 237 -5.10 -7.30 25.31
CA ASP A 237 -5.16 -7.11 26.76
C ASP A 237 -3.93 -6.33 27.28
N ASP A 238 -2.90 -6.09 26.46
CA ASP A 238 -1.71 -5.33 26.84
C ASP A 238 -2.03 -3.83 26.99
N GLU A 239 -1.63 -3.24 28.11
CA GLU A 239 -1.92 -1.83 28.43
C GLU A 239 -1.34 -0.83 27.42
N SER A 240 -0.31 -1.24 26.66
CA SER A 240 0.33 -0.38 25.67
C SER A 240 -0.36 -0.39 24.30
N PHE A 241 -1.31 -1.29 24.07
CA PHE A 241 -2.12 -1.35 22.87
C PHE A 241 -3.28 -0.36 22.93
N ASP A 242 -3.38 0.52 21.94
CA ASP A 242 -4.53 1.42 21.76
C ASP A 242 -5.32 1.04 20.51
N ARG A 243 -6.56 0.56 20.71
CA ARG A 243 -7.48 0.21 19.63
C ARG A 243 -7.87 1.39 18.73
N ASN A 244 -7.65 2.62 19.18
CA ASN A 244 -7.91 3.84 18.41
C ASN A 244 -6.66 4.38 17.72
N ASP A 245 -5.49 3.80 18.02
CA ASP A 245 -4.24 4.12 17.35
C ASP A 245 -4.11 3.32 16.05
N ILE A 246 -4.00 4.05 14.94
CA ILE A 246 -3.93 3.43 13.61
C ILE A 246 -2.69 2.55 13.44
N LEU A 247 -1.56 2.88 14.11
CA LEU A 247 -0.35 2.07 14.00
C LEU A 247 -0.51 0.72 14.68
N ASP A 248 -1.09 0.69 15.88
CA ASP A 248 -1.39 -0.56 16.57
C ASP A 248 -2.34 -1.45 15.74
N CYS A 249 -3.37 -0.85 15.14
CA CYS A 249 -4.29 -1.57 14.26
C CYS A 249 -3.61 -2.14 13.01
N GLU A 250 -2.80 -1.32 12.33
CA GLU A 250 -2.08 -1.73 11.11
C GLU A 250 -1.03 -2.81 11.42
N LEU A 251 -0.32 -2.71 12.55
CA LEU A 251 0.67 -3.71 12.99
C LEU A 251 0.02 -5.04 13.36
N ILE A 252 -1.13 -5.04 14.04
CA ILE A 252 -1.89 -6.26 14.32
C ILE A 252 -2.39 -6.88 13.00
N ALA A 253 -2.97 -6.07 12.10
CA ALA A 253 -3.38 -6.53 10.77
C ALA A 253 -2.19 -7.08 9.96
N LEU A 254 -1.00 -6.53 10.17
CA LEU A 254 0.23 -7.00 9.53
C LEU A 254 0.61 -8.42 9.93
N VAL A 255 0.54 -8.69 11.24
CA VAL A 255 1.02 -9.94 11.84
C VAL A 255 -0.04 -11.03 11.72
N PHE A 256 -1.31 -10.68 11.89
CA PHE A 256 -2.42 -11.64 11.98
C PHE A 256 -3.43 -11.55 10.83
N GLY A 257 -3.33 -10.55 9.97
CA GLY A 257 -4.20 -10.44 8.80
C GLY A 257 -3.93 -11.56 7.79
N GLU A 258 -5.01 -12.12 7.26
CA GLU A 258 -4.96 -13.00 6.08
C GLU A 258 -4.93 -12.11 4.82
N TYR A 259 -3.96 -12.34 3.93
CA TYR A 259 -3.78 -11.60 2.66
C TYR A 259 -3.95 -12.52 1.45
#